data_AF-A0A6J5E2T8-F1
#
_entry.id   AF-A0A6J5E2T8-F1
#
_cell.length_a   1.000
_cell.length_b   1.000
_cell.length_c   1.000
_cell.angle_alpha   90.00
_cell.angle_beta   90.00
_cell.angle_gamma   90.00
#
_symmetry.space_group_name_H-M   'P 1'
#
loop_
_entity.id
_entity.type
_entity.pdbx_description
1 polymer ?
#
loop_
_entity_poly.entity_id
_entity_poly.type
_entity_poly.pdbx_seq_one_letter_code
_entity_poly.pdbx_strand_id
1 'polypeptide(L)' 'MLGLPVLASDLPVFHEIASDIPDYLDPLDGPGWLTRIRSYARADSIERASQIARIERFHAPTWAEHFERIDGFLESLR' A
#
# COMPACT_ATOMS: atom_id res chain seq x y z
N MET A 1 -8.09 -7.04 8.37
CA MET A 1 -7.10 -5.98 8.08
C MET A 1 -7.56 -4.69 8.78
N LEU A 2 -6.64 -3.79 9.19
CA LEU A 2 -6.95 -2.67 10.10
C LEU A 2 -7.32 -1.34 9.41
N GLY A 3 -7.24 -1.25 8.07
CA GLY A 3 -7.64 -0.04 7.32
C GLY A 3 -6.82 1.21 7.66
N LEU A 4 -5.56 1.04 8.08
CA LEU A 4 -4.74 2.14 8.58
C LEU A 4 -3.95 2.83 7.45
N PRO A 5 -3.81 4.16 7.52
CA PRO A 5 -2.93 4.89 6.63
C PRO A 5 -1.47 4.44 6.76
N VAL A 6 -0.76 4.35 5.64
CA VAL A 6 0.64 3.94 5.53
C VAL A 6 1.44 4.97 4.74
N LEU A 7 2.54 5.44 5.34
CA LEU A 7 3.63 6.11 4.62
C LEU A 7 4.69 5.06 4.34
N ALA A 8 5.12 4.92 3.09
CA ALA A 8 6.07 3.89 2.67
C ALA A 8 7.21 4.50 1.84
N SER A 9 8.36 3.85 1.85
CA SER A 9 9.42 4.16 0.90
C SER A 9 8.96 3.87 -0.52
N ASP A 10 9.38 4.67 -1.50
CA ASP A 10 9.05 4.46 -2.91
C ASP A 10 9.90 3.31 -3.50
N LEU A 11 9.49 2.08 -3.20
CA LEU A 11 10.14 0.85 -3.65
C LEU A 11 9.19 0.07 -4.58
N PRO A 12 9.67 -0.49 -5.70
CA PRO A 12 8.82 -1.21 -6.65
C PRO A 12 7.93 -2.30 -6.02
N VAL A 13 8.47 -3.06 -5.05
CA VAL A 13 7.75 -4.13 -4.37
C VAL A 13 6.50 -3.66 -3.62
N PHE A 14 6.46 -2.42 -3.15
CA PHE A 14 5.27 -1.92 -2.46
C PHE A 14 4.17 -1.52 -3.44
N HIS A 15 4.52 -1.06 -4.64
CA HIS A 15 3.56 -0.83 -5.73
C HIS A 15 2.94 -2.14 -6.22
N GLU A 16 3.68 -3.25 -6.21
CA GLU A 16 3.15 -4.56 -6.58
C GLU A 16 2.04 -5.03 -5.62
N ILE A 17 2.19 -4.75 -4.33
CA ILE A 17 1.29 -5.24 -3.28
C ILE A 17 0.14 -4.27 -3.02
N ALA A 18 0.43 -2.98 -2.97
CA ALA A 18 -0.49 -1.95 -2.48
C ALA A 18 -0.83 -0.87 -3.53
N SER A 19 -0.26 -0.95 -4.73
CA SER A 19 -0.51 0.00 -5.82
C SER A 19 -0.40 1.45 -5.36
N ASP A 20 -1.36 2.31 -5.68
CA ASP A 20 -1.40 3.73 -5.31
C ASP A 20 -2.02 4.01 -3.92
N ILE A 21 -2.24 2.98 -3.11
CA ILE A 21 -2.91 3.15 -1.81
C ILE A 21 -2.01 3.90 -0.82
N PRO A 22 -0.78 3.46 -0.49
CA PRO A 22 0.13 4.22 0.36
C PRO A 22 0.53 5.57 -0.25
N ASP A 23 1.04 6.47 0.60
CA ASP A 23 1.74 7.67 0.18
C ASP A 23 3.23 7.32 0.20
N TYR A 24 3.83 7.30 -0.98
CA TYR A 24 5.22 6.91 -1.19
C TYR A 24 6.17 8.11 -1.08
N LEU A 25 7.31 7.90 -0.43
CA LEU A 25 8.36 8.90 -0.27
C LEU A 25 9.71 8.32 -0.69
N ASP A 26 10.57 9.16 -1.26
CA ASP A 26 11.96 8.77 -1.52
C ASP A 26 12.60 8.25 -0.21
N PRO A 27 13.22 7.05 -0.21
CA PRO A 27 13.79 6.45 0.99
C PRO A 27 14.86 7.32 1.68
N LEU A 28 15.50 8.24 0.94
CA LEU A 28 16.58 9.08 1.40
C LEU A 28 16.14 10.54 1.67
N ASP A 29 14.88 10.90 1.37
CA ASP A 29 14.33 12.24 1.62
C ASP A 29 13.86 12.41 3.07
N GLY A 30 14.81 12.39 4.02
CA GLY A 30 14.54 12.58 5.45
C GLY A 30 13.66 13.81 5.78
N PRO A 31 13.93 15.00 5.20
CA PRO A 31 13.05 16.17 5.37
C PRO A 31 11.61 15.94 4.86
N GLY A 32 11.44 15.27 3.72
CA GLY A 32 10.14 14.89 3.18
C GLY A 32 9.37 13.95 4.12
N TRP A 33 10.05 12.94 4.67
CA TRP A 33 9.49 12.04 5.69
C TRP A 33 8.99 12.79 6.91
N LEU A 34 9.82 13.66 7.50
CA LEU A 34 9.43 14.46 8.67
C LEU A 34 8.21 15.33 8.38
N THR A 35 8.18 15.96 7.21
CA THR A 35 7.08 16.81 6.78
C THR A 35 5.78 16.02 6.64
N ARG A 36 5.84 14.86 5.96
CA ARG A 36 4.67 14.02 5.73
C ARG A 36 4.12 13.39 7.01
N ILE A 37 4.99 12.93 7.90
CA ILE A 37 4.60 12.41 9.23
C ILE A 37 3.88 13.50 10.03
N ARG A 38 4.42 14.72 10.06
CA ARG A 38 3.78 15.85 10.76
C ARG A 38 2.44 16.22 10.15
N SER A 39 2.31 16.18 8.82
CA SER A 39 1.03 16.40 8.17
C SER A 39 0.01 15.35 8.62
N TYR A 40 0.35 14.06 8.50
CA TYR A 40 -0.53 12.93 8.87
C TYR A 40 -0.92 12.89 10.35
N ALA A 41 -0.08 13.43 11.25
CA ALA A 41 -0.37 13.49 12.68
C ALA A 41 -1.49 14.49 13.03
N ARG A 42 -1.85 15.39 12.12
CA ARG A 42 -2.94 16.35 12.34
C ARG A 42 -4.31 15.69 12.12
N ALA A 43 -5.26 16.03 12.98
CA ALA A 43 -6.64 15.54 12.86
C ALA A 43 -7.34 15.98 11.55
N ASP A 44 -6.93 17.15 11.01
CA ASP A 44 -7.48 17.78 9.80
C ASP A 44 -6.63 17.50 8.54
N SER A 45 -5.74 16.49 8.56
CA SER A 45 -4.88 16.17 7.43
C SER A 45 -5.67 15.72 6.20
N ILE A 46 -5.57 16.49 5.14
CA ILE A 46 -6.21 16.21 3.84
C ILE A 46 -5.54 14.99 3.20
N GLU A 47 -4.23 14.87 3.31
CA GLU A 47 -3.43 13.77 2.78
C GLU A 47 -3.83 12.45 3.44
N ARG A 48 -3.94 12.44 4.78
CA ARG A 48 -4.43 11.27 5.53
C ARG A 48 -5.85 10.91 5.13
N ALA A 49 -6.75 11.89 5.02
CA ALA A 49 -8.14 11.65 4.61
C ALA A 49 -8.23 11.07 3.20
N SER A 50 -7.44 11.60 2.25
CA SER A 50 -7.35 11.10 0.88
C SER A 50 -6.89 9.65 0.84
N GLN A 51 -5.88 9.29 1.62
CA GLN A 51 -5.40 7.91 1.69
C GLN A 51 -6.44 6.95 2.29
N ILE A 52 -7.13 7.36 3.37
CA ILE A 52 -8.21 6.55 3.96
C ILE A 52 -9.28 6.22 2.92
N ALA A 53 -9.65 7.17 2.06
CA ALA A 53 -10.59 6.92 0.96
C ALA A 53 -10.06 5.91 -0.08
N ARG A 54 -8.75 5.87 -0.34
CA ARG A 54 -8.13 4.86 -1.23
C ARG A 54 -8.12 3.47 -0.58
N ILE A 55 -7.88 3.41 0.74
CA ILE A 55 -7.83 2.16 1.51
C ILE A 55 -9.16 1.40 1.46
N GLU A 56 -10.30 2.09 1.32
CA GLU A 56 -11.62 1.43 1.18
C GLU A 56 -11.69 0.47 -0.01
N ARG A 57 -10.83 0.66 -1.02
CA ARG A 57 -10.76 -0.20 -2.22
C ARG A 57 -9.71 -1.31 -2.11
N PHE A 58 -8.99 -1.36 -0.99
CA PHE A 58 -7.89 -2.31 -0.83
C PHE A 58 -8.41 -3.73 -0.55
N HIS A 59 -8.01 -4.66 -1.39
CA HIS A 59 -8.21 -6.08 -1.19
C HIS A 59 -6.87 -6.73 -0.89
N ALA A 60 -6.75 -7.27 0.32
CA ALA A 60 -5.56 -7.99 0.74
C ALA A 60 -5.44 -9.29 -0.07
N PRO A 61 -4.28 -9.58 -0.69
CA PRO A 61 -4.08 -10.88 -1.30
C PRO A 61 -4.15 -11.97 -0.22
N THR A 62 -4.81 -13.07 -0.53
CA THR A 62 -4.89 -14.24 0.34
C THR A 62 -3.99 -15.36 -0.18
N TRP A 63 -3.57 -16.25 0.73
CA TRP A 63 -2.85 -17.46 0.34
C TRP A 63 -3.70 -18.37 -0.56
N ALA A 64 -5.01 -18.42 -0.34
CA ALA A 64 -5.92 -19.21 -1.18
C ALA A 64 -5.90 -18.70 -2.64
N GLU A 65 -6.11 -17.39 -2.86
CA GLU A 65 -6.04 -16.79 -4.20
C GLU A 65 -4.67 -16.95 -4.87
N HIS A 66 -3.59 -16.95 -4.08
CA HIS A 66 -2.26 -17.24 -4.60
C HIS A 66 -2.16 -18.67 -5.14
N PHE A 67 -2.57 -19.66 -4.35
CA PHE A 67 -2.50 -21.07 -4.77
C PHE A 67 -3.45 -21.39 -5.92
N GLU A 68 -4.64 -20.80 -5.98
CA GLU A 68 -5.55 -20.94 -7.13
C GLU A 68 -4.87 -20.59 -8.47
N ARG A 69 -4.05 -19.53 -8.49
CA ARG A 69 -3.28 -19.15 -9.69
C ARG A 69 -2.17 -20.14 -10.02
N ILE A 70 -1.47 -20.63 -9.00
CA ILE A 70 -0.40 -21.62 -9.17
C ILE A 70 -0.97 -22.94 -9.67
N ASP A 71 -2.06 -23.41 -9.09
CA ASP A 71 -2.71 -24.67 -9.47
C ASP A 71 -3.16 -24.62 -10.94
N GLY A 72 -3.83 -23.54 -11.36
CA GLY A 72 -4.21 -23.36 -12.76
C GLY A 72 -3.02 -23.31 -13.73
N PHE A 73 -1.90 -22.71 -13.32
CA PHE A 73 -0.66 -22.75 -14.10
C PHE A 73 -0.10 -24.16 -14.23
N LEU A 74 -0.04 -24.92 -13.12
CA LEU A 74 0.44 -26.30 -13.13
C LEU A 74 -0.42 -27.21 -14.01
N GLU A 75 -1.74 -27.03 -14.01
CA GLU A 75 -2.66 -27.74 -14.90
C GLU A 75 -2.37 -27.46 -16.38
N SER A 76 -1.99 -26.24 -16.74
CA SER A 76 -1.65 -25.87 -18.12
C SER A 76 -0.37 -26.51 -18.66
N LEU A 77 0.48 -27.05 -17.76
CA LEU A 77 1.73 -27.72 -18.11
C LEU A 77 1.56 -29.24 -18.33
N ARG A 78 0.37 -29.77 -18.09
CA ARG A 78 0.04 -31.21 -18.22
C ARG A 78 -0.47 -31.56 -19.61
#